data_AF-A0A9E2V4D8-F1
#
_entry.id   AF-A0A9E2V4D8-F1
#
_cell.length_a   1.000
_cell.length_b   1.000
_cell.length_c   1.000
_cell.angle_alpha   90.00
_cell.angle_beta   90.00
_cell.angle_gamma   90.00
#
_symmetry.space_group_name_H-M   'P 1'
#
loop_
_entity.id
_entity.type
_entity.pdbx_description
1 polymer ?
#
loop_
_entity_poly.entity_id
_entity_poly.type
_entity_poly.pdbx_seq_one_letter_code
_entity_poly.pdbx_strand_id
1 'polypeptide(L)' 'DVVAEGVETVPEDTAVRRSGIHQVQGFLHSRPLLEDDLIAFLTQAAGATGAASAAVPQPRAATRSRGPAADDARPGTAR' A
#
# COMPACT_ATOMS: atom_id res chain seq x y z
N ASP A 1 -9.82 -5.75 -16.64
CA ASP A 1 -9.18 -6.73 -15.75
C ASP A 1 -9.36 -8.14 -16.27
N VAL A 2 -8.34 -8.97 -16.10
CA VAL A 2 -8.33 -10.40 -16.48
C VAL A 2 -8.04 -11.21 -15.22
N VAL A 3 -8.84 -12.25 -14.99
CA VAL A 3 -8.67 -13.20 -13.88
C VAL A 3 -8.30 -14.56 -14.46
N ALA A 4 -7.26 -15.19 -13.92
CA ALA A 4 -6.98 -16.60 -14.17
C ALA A 4 -7.67 -17.46 -13.12
N GLU A 5 -8.61 -18.31 -13.54
CA GLU A 5 -9.34 -19.23 -12.67
C GLU A 5 -8.73 -20.65 -12.70
N GLY A 6 -8.89 -21.37 -11.59
CA GLY A 6 -8.46 -22.77 -11.48
C GLY A 6 -6.97 -22.97 -11.28
N VAL A 7 -6.25 -21.99 -10.71
CA VAL A 7 -4.82 -22.14 -10.40
C VAL A 7 -4.64 -23.02 -9.15
N GLU A 8 -3.97 -24.15 -9.31
CA GLU A 8 -3.81 -25.17 -8.27
C GLU A 8 -2.35 -25.29 -7.80
N THR A 9 -1.38 -24.92 -8.64
CA THR A 9 0.03 -25.12 -8.36
C THR A 9 0.88 -23.85 -8.45
N VAL A 10 1.98 -23.82 -7.70
CA VAL A 10 2.95 -22.70 -7.71
C VAL A 10 3.53 -22.43 -9.12
N PRO A 11 3.88 -23.46 -9.93
CA PRO A 11 4.31 -23.24 -11.31
C PRO A 11 3.24 -22.55 -12.19
N GLU A 12 1.97 -22.91 -12.05
CA GLU A 12 0.86 -22.25 -12.77
C GLU A 12 0.72 -20.78 -12.38
N ASP A 13 0.69 -20.47 -11.08
CA ASP A 13 0.62 -19.08 -10.58
C ASP A 13 1.80 -18.25 -11.11
N THR A 14 3.00 -18.84 -11.12
CA THR A 14 4.19 -18.19 -11.66
C THR A 14 4.05 -17.90 -13.16
N ALA A 15 3.54 -18.84 -13.95
CA ALA A 15 3.35 -18.67 -15.38
C ALA A 15 2.30 -17.59 -15.70
N VAL A 16 1.17 -17.60 -14.98
CA VAL A 16 0.09 -16.61 -15.06
C VAL A 16 0.59 -15.21 -14.72
N ARG A 17 1.37 -15.05 -13.64
CA ARG A 17 1.94 -13.75 -13.27
C ARG A 17 2.92 -13.23 -14.32
N ARG A 18 3.74 -14.10 -14.90
CA ARG A 18 4.69 -13.73 -15.97
C ARG A 18 4.01 -13.28 -17.26
N SER A 19 2.78 -13.72 -17.54
CA SER A 19 2.00 -13.25 -18.69
C SER A 19 1.29 -11.91 -18.45
N GLY A 20 1.44 -11.32 -17.26
CA GLY A 20 0.84 -10.04 -16.90
C GLY A 20 -0.57 -10.15 -16.29
N ILE A 21 -1.02 -11.36 -15.96
CA ILE A 21 -2.28 -11.56 -15.24
C ILE A 21 -2.01 -11.47 -13.74
N HIS A 22 -2.63 -10.51 -13.08
CA HIS A 22 -2.38 -10.21 -11.66
C HIS A 22 -3.48 -10.71 -10.71
N GLN A 23 -4.68 -10.94 -11.25
CA GLN A 23 -5.81 -11.46 -10.48
C GLN A 23 -5.90 -12.97 -10.71
N VAL A 24 -5.85 -13.73 -9.63
CA VAL A 24 -5.80 -15.19 -9.66
C VAL A 24 -6.82 -15.74 -8.67
N GLN A 25 -7.61 -16.72 -9.12
CA GLN A 25 -8.50 -17.50 -8.29
C GLN A 25 -8.19 -18.98 -8.48
N GLY A 26 -8.06 -19.72 -7.38
CA GLY A 26 -7.85 -21.15 -7.45
C GLY A 26 -7.49 -21.77 -6.11
N PHE A 27 -7.48 -23.10 -6.07
CA PHE A 27 -7.28 -23.89 -4.86
C PHE A 27 -5.94 -23.59 -4.18
N LEU A 28 -4.93 -23.17 -4.94
CA LEU A 28 -3.64 -22.75 -4.41
C LEU A 28 -3.75 -21.63 -3.36
N HIS A 29 -4.69 -20.70 -3.57
CA HIS A 29 -4.86 -19.52 -2.73
C HIS A 29 -5.95 -19.73 -1.67
N SER A 30 -7.10 -20.26 -2.07
CA SER A 30 -8.18 -20.62 -1.16
C SER A 30 -9.16 -21.58 -1.83
N ARG A 31 -9.78 -22.45 -1.03
CA ARG A 31 -11.03 -23.11 -1.41
C ARG A 31 -12.17 -22.08 -1.38
N PRO A 32 -13.33 -22.35 -2.00
CA PRO A 32 -14.55 -21.62 -1.69
C PRO A 32 -14.82 -21.66 -0.19
N LEU A 33 -15.04 -20.50 0.42
CA LEU A 33 -15.27 -20.35 1.85
C LEU A 33 -16.76 -20.17 2.12
N LEU A 34 -17.21 -20.61 3.31
CA LEU A 34 -18.50 -20.21 3.84
C LEU A 34 -18.43 -18.75 4.33
N GLU A 35 -19.59 -18.15 4.59
CA GLU A 35 -19.69 -16.75 5.01
C GLU A 35 -18.86 -16.46 6.27
N ASP A 36 -19.05 -17.25 7.32
CA ASP A 36 -18.33 -17.07 8.59
C ASP A 36 -16.81 -17.26 8.42
N ASP A 37 -16.39 -18.22 7.60
CA ASP A 37 -14.97 -18.48 7.29
C ASP A 37 -14.36 -17.32 6.50
N LEU A 38 -15.12 -16.73 5.57
CA LEU A 38 -14.70 -15.56 4.80
C LEU A 38 -14.52 -14.35 5.72
N ILE A 39 -15.45 -14.11 6.64
CA ILE A 39 -15.35 -13.02 7.63
C ILE A 39 -14.09 -13.20 8.48
N ALA A 40 -13.84 -14.42 8.98
CA ALA A 40 -12.64 -14.73 9.74
C ALA A 40 -11.35 -14.54 8.91
N PHE A 41 -11.35 -14.94 7.64
CA PHE A 41 -10.21 -14.76 6.73
C PHE A 41 -9.87 -13.28 6.49
N LEU A 42 -10.88 -12.46 6.20
CA LEU A 42 -10.71 -11.04 5.90
C LEU A 42 -10.27 -10.24 7.13
N THR A 43 -10.80 -10.57 8.31
CA THR A 43 -10.46 -9.88 9.57
C THR A 43 -9.04 -10.20 10.04
N GLN A 44 -8.56 -11.44 9.85
CA GLN A 44 -7.17 -11.81 10.15
C GLN A 44 -6.15 -11.09 9.24
N ALA A 45 -6.45 -11.00 7.94
CA ALA A 45 -5.58 -10.32 6.98
C ALA A 45 -5.40 -8.82 7.28
N ALA A 46 -6.46 -8.17 7.78
CA ALA A 46 -6.42 -6.77 8.19
C ALA A 46 -5.52 -6.55 9.43
N GLY A 47 -5.53 -7.49 10.39
CA GLY A 47 -4.69 -7.42 11.60
C GLY A 47 -3.19 -7.60 11.32
N ALA A 48 -2.82 -8.47 10.38
CA ALA A 48 -1.43 -8.73 10.01
C ALA A 48 -0.74 -7.51 9.35
N THR A 49 -1.51 -6.69 8.62
CA THR A 49 -0.99 -5.51 7.92
C THR A 49 -0.69 -4.34 8.89
N GLY A 50 -1.41 -4.24 10.01
CA GLY A 50 -1.20 -3.19 11.02
C GLY A 50 0.09 -3.33 11.84
N ALA A 51 0.58 -4.56 12.05
CA ALA A 51 1.78 -4.81 12.84
C ALA A 51 3.08 -4.42 12.10
N ALA A 52 3.09 -4.48 10.76
CA ALA A 52 4.26 -4.13 9.95
C ALA A 52 4.48 -2.61 9.80
N SER A 53 3.44 -1.79 10.03
CA SER A 53 3.53 -0.33 9.90
C SER A 53 4.04 0.39 11.16
N ALA A 54 4.18 -0.31 12.29
CA ALA A 54 4.58 0.30 13.56
C ALA A 54 6.10 0.52 13.72
N ALA A 55 6.92 0.08 12.75
CA ALA A 55 8.38 0.06 12.85
C ALA A 55 9.10 1.11 11.97
N VAL A 56 8.43 2.19 11.56
CA VAL A 56 9.14 3.36 11.03
C VAL A 56 9.37 4.34 12.17
N PRO A 57 10.60 4.43 12.74
CA PRO A 57 10.92 5.53 13.63
C PRO A 57 10.77 6.84 12.84
N GLN A 58 9.72 7.59 13.13
CA GLN A 58 9.54 8.91 12.53
C GLN A 58 10.70 9.79 12.96
N PRO A 59 11.42 10.44 12.02
CA PRO A 59 12.40 11.43 12.40
C PRO A 59 11.67 12.56 13.11
N ARG A 60 12.02 12.81 14.38
CA ARG A 60 11.53 13.96 15.14
C ARG A 60 11.66 15.20 14.27
N ALA A 61 10.52 15.81 13.94
CA ALA A 61 10.48 17.04 13.18
C ALA A 61 11.33 18.10 13.89
N ALA A 62 12.44 18.49 13.27
CA ALA A 62 13.23 19.61 13.72
C ALA A 62 12.34 20.87 13.62
N THR A 63 11.94 21.40 14.77
CA THR A 63 11.31 22.71 14.92
C THR A 63 12.26 23.76 14.37
N ARG A 64 12.06 24.18 13.11
CA ARG A 64 12.67 25.40 12.58
C ARG A 64 11.82 26.56 13.05
N SER A 65 12.30 27.28 14.06
CA SER A 65 11.79 28.60 14.40
C SER A 65 12.00 29.53 13.20
N ARG A 66 10.90 29.93 12.58
CA ARG A 66 10.90 30.96 11.54
C ARG A 66 11.13 32.31 12.25
N GLY A 67 12.33 32.88 12.11
CA GLY A 67 12.60 34.25 12.54
C GLY A 67 11.75 35.26 11.74
N PRO A 68 11.52 36.47 12.27
CA PRO A 68 10.63 37.44 11.65
C PRO A 68 11.21 37.97 10.34
N ALA A 69 10.34 38.13 9.36
CA ALA A 69 10.66 38.67 8.04
C ALA A 69 11.13 40.13 8.15
N ALA A 70 12.27 40.44 7.53
CA ALA A 70 12.72 41.80 7.33
C ALA A 70 11.88 42.47 6.23
N ASP A 71 11.55 43.73 6.50
CA ASP A 71 10.65 44.62 5.80
C ASP A 71 11.11 44.97 4.37
N ASP A 72 10.14 45.14 3.48
CA ASP A 72 10.28 45.36 2.04
C ASP A 72 10.59 46.85 1.78
N ALA A 73 11.80 47.16 1.32
CA ALA A 73 12.16 48.50 0.84
C ALA A 73 12.80 48.40 -0.54
N ARG A 74 11.99 48.56 -1.60
CA ARG A 74 12.46 48.78 -2.97
C ARG A 74 12.79 50.25 -3.19
N PRO A 75 13.92 50.60 -3.83
CA PRO A 75 14.20 51.98 -4.23
C PRO A 75 13.41 52.34 -5.50
N GLY A 76 12.83 53.54 -5.48
CA GLY A 76 12.10 54.13 -6.61
C GLY A 76 13.00 54.49 -7.78
N THR A 77 12.50 54.21 -8.99
CA THR A 77 13.06 54.70 -10.24
C THR A 77 12.43 56.05 -10.58
N ALA A 78 13.16 57.14 -10.32
CA ALA A 78 12.85 58.45 -10.87
C ALA A 78 13.60 58.65 -12.20
N ARG A 79 12.88 59.27 -13.15
CA ARG A 79 13.36 59.75 -14.45
C ARG A 79 14.43 60.83 -14.32
#